data_AF-A0A4R2KKU8-F1
#
_entry.id   AF-A0A4R2KKU8-F1
#
_cell.length_a   1.000
_cell.length_b   1.000
_cell.length_c   1.000
_cell.angle_alpha   90.00
_cell.angle_beta   90.00
_cell.angle_gamma   90.00
#
_symmetry.space_group_name_H-M   'P 1'
#
loop_
_entity.id
_entity.type
_entity.pdbx_description
1 polymer ?
#
loop_
_entity_poly.entity_id
_entity_poly.type
_entity_poly.pdbx_seq_one_letter_code
_entity_poly.pdbx_strand_id
1 'polypeptide(L)' 'MTLHWLLRARRWAQNPPGAARVRLVPGVVALCLVLVEWLVGLPDALGVTSGARGTIQP' A
#
# COMPACT_ATOMS: atom_id res chain seq x y z
N MET A 1 7.10 -22.68 8.09
CA MET A 1 6.80 -21.24 8.17
C MET A 1 7.39 -20.71 9.46
N THR A 2 8.64 -20.29 9.37
CA THR A 2 9.60 -20.43 10.47
C THR A 2 9.70 -19.13 11.24
N LEU A 3 9.47 -19.18 12.56
CA LEU A 3 9.44 -18.09 13.54
C LEU A 3 10.55 -17.02 13.40
N HIS A 4 11.68 -17.41 12.82
CA HIS A 4 12.77 -16.53 12.40
C HIS A 4 12.31 -15.30 11.59
N TRP A 5 11.38 -15.46 10.65
CA TRP A 5 10.87 -14.33 9.85
C TRP A 5 10.04 -13.36 10.69
N LEU A 6 9.24 -13.87 11.62
CA LEU A 6 8.45 -13.05 12.55
C LEU A 6 9.34 -12.21 13.46
N LEU A 7 10.36 -12.84 14.06
CA LEU A 7 11.30 -12.16 14.94
C LEU A 7 12.12 -11.10 14.20
N ARG A 8 12.47 -11.37 12.93
CA ARG A 8 13.15 -10.41 12.06
C ARG A 8 12.25 -9.23 11.72
N ALA A 9 10.99 -9.47 11.37
CA ALA A 9 10.00 -8.42 11.09
C ALA A 9 9.74 -7.54 12.34
N ARG A 10 9.60 -8.16 13.51
CA ARG A 10 9.43 -7.43 14.77
C ARG A 10 10.65 -6.57 15.12
N ARG A 11 11.88 -7.06 14.87
CA ARG A 11 13.10 -6.25 15.02
C ARG A 11 13.16 -5.10 14.04
N TRP A 12 12.68 -5.27 12.81
CA TRP A 12 12.59 -4.18 11.84
C TRP A 12 11.58 -3.10 12.27
N ALA A 13 10.46 -3.49 12.88
CA ALA A 13 9.48 -2.54 13.41
C ALA A 13 10.01 -1.77 14.64
N GLN A 14 10.79 -2.43 15.51
CA GLN A 14 11.32 -1.83 16.74
C GLN A 14 12.62 -1.05 16.53
N ASN A 15 13.49 -1.53 15.64
CA ASN A 15 14.81 -0.96 15.39
C ASN A 15 15.15 -1.09 13.90
N PRO A 16 14.62 -0.17 13.06
CA PRO A 16 14.72 -0.29 11.62
C PRO A 16 16.20 -0.23 11.18
N PRO A 17 16.64 -1.08 10.23
CA PRO A 17 17.98 -1.02 9.68
C PRO A 17 18.17 0.29 8.90
N GLY A 18 18.76 1.28 9.56
CA GLY A 18 19.12 2.59 9.00
C GLY A 18 17.91 3.40 8.52
N ALA A 19 17.53 4.43 9.28
CA ALA A 19 16.44 5.34 8.93
C ALA A 19 16.56 5.92 7.50
N ALA A 20 17.78 6.06 6.97
CA ALA A 20 18.02 6.56 5.62
C ALA A 20 17.41 5.68 4.51
N ARG A 21 17.40 4.35 4.63
CA ARG A 21 16.80 3.46 3.60
C ARG A 21 15.29 3.36 3.74
N VAL A 22 14.79 3.33 4.98
CA VAL A 22 13.36 3.17 5.26
C VAL A 22 12.57 4.45 5.00
N ARG A 23 13.18 5.64 5.19
CA ARG A 23 12.51 6.93 4.95
C ARG A 23 12.26 7.28 3.49
N LEU A 24 13.01 6.69 2.56
CA LEU A 24 12.76 6.91 1.13
C LEU A 24 11.40 6.35 0.71
N VAL A 25 10.99 5.22 1.28
CA VAL A 25 9.73 4.56 0.92
C VAL A 25 8.50 5.42 1.26
N PRO A 26 8.26 5.89 2.50
CA PRO A 26 7.12 6.75 2.79
C PRO A 26 7.21 8.09 2.08
N GLY A 27 8.42 8.62 1.83
CA GLY A 27 8.59 9.84 1.04
C GLY A 27 8.14 9.69 -0.41
N VAL A 28 8.55 8.60 -1.07
CA VAL A 28 8.12 8.28 -2.44
C VAL A 28 6.63 7.97 -2.49
N VAL A 29 6.09 7.22 -1.52
CA VAL A 29 4.66 6.92 -1.44
C VAL A 29 3.84 8.20 -1.27
N ALA A 30 4.24 9.10 -0.36
CA ALA A 30 3.57 10.39 -0.18
C ALA A 30 3.65 11.25 -1.44
N LEU A 31 4.81 11.30 -2.11
CA LEU A 31 4.96 12.02 -3.37
C LEU A 31 4.03 11.46 -4.45
N CYS A 32 3.93 10.13 -4.56
CA CYS A 32 3.05 9.47 -5.53
C CYS A 32 1.57 9.75 -5.23
N LEU A 33 1.17 9.73 -3.96
CA LEU A 33 -0.19 10.09 -3.53
C LEU A 33 -0.55 11.52 -3.90
N VAL A 34 0.34 12.48 -3.63
CA VAL A 34 0.13 13.88 -4.02
C VAL A 34 0.02 14.00 -5.54
N LEU A 35 0.91 13.34 -6.29
CA LEU A 35 0.87 13.38 -7.76
C LEU A 35 -0.43 12.77 -8.32
N VAL A 36 -0.90 11.67 -7.75
CA VAL A 36 -2.15 11.01 -8.15
C VAL A 36 -3.36 11.87 -7.81
N GLU A 37 -3.39 12.50 -6.63
CA GLU A 37 -4.48 13.40 -6.23
C GLU A 37 -4.61 14.59 -7.18
N TRP A 38 -3.47 15.14 -7.64
CA TRP A 38 -3.41 16.25 -8.58
C TRP A 38 -3.75 15.86 -10.03
N LEU A 39 -3.37 14.66 -10.49
CA LEU A 39 -3.51 14.26 -11.89
C LEU A 39 -4.80 13.49 -12.17
N VAL A 40 -5.31 12.75 -11.19
CA VAL A 40 -6.45 11.84 -11.38
C VAL A 40 -7.74 12.44 -10.82
N GLY A 41 -7.69 13.26 -9.75
CA GLY A 41 -8.91 13.69 -9.05
C GLY A 41 -9.68 12.46 -8.57
N LEU A 42 -9.35 11.94 -7.39
CA LEU A 42 -9.89 10.66 -6.92
C LEU A 42 -11.37 10.80 -6.51
N PRO A 43 -12.32 10.58 -7.44
CA PRO A 43 -13.38 9.59 -7.22
C PRO A 43 -13.71 8.72 -8.45
N ASP A 44 -13.29 9.07 -9.66
CA ASP A 44 -13.69 8.35 -10.89
C ASP A 44 -12.96 7.00 -11.06
N ALA A 45 -11.72 6.89 -10.56
CA ALA A 45 -10.97 5.64 -10.56
C ALA A 45 -11.36 4.67 -9.43
N LEU A 46 -12.00 5.18 -8.36
CA LEU A 46 -12.60 4.36 -7.29
C LEU A 46 -14.05 3.96 -7.60
N GLY A 47 -14.54 4.32 -8.79
CA GLY A 47 -15.74 3.77 -9.41
C GLY A 47 -15.58 2.29 -9.76
N VAL A 48 -15.14 1.46 -8.80
CA VAL A 48 -15.36 0.04 -8.85
C VAL A 48 -16.86 -0.12 -8.75
N THR A 49 -17.48 -0.38 -9.91
CA THR A 49 -18.74 -1.10 -10.01
C THR A 49 -18.66 -2.31 -9.07
N SER A 50 -19.08 -2.10 -7.82
CA SER A 50 -19.31 -3.14 -6.82
C SER A 50 -20.64 -3.85 -7.14
N GLY A 51 -20.87 -4.07 -8.43
CA GLY A 51 -22.09 -4.51 -9.07
C GLY A 51 -21.86 -5.67 -10.04
N ALA A 52 -20.66 -6.24 -10.14
CA ALA A 52 -20.46 -7.61 -10.63
C ALA A 52 -20.89 -8.63 -9.56
N ARG A 53 -22.05 -8.36 -8.94
CA ARG A 53 -22.74 -9.25 -8.02
C ARG A 53 -23.58 -10.18 -8.89
N GLY A 54 -23.05 -11.37 -9.14
CA GLY A 54 -23.81 -12.57 -9.46
C GLY A 54 -24.86 -12.46 -10.56
N THR A 55 -24.43 -12.43 -11.83
CA THR A 55 -25.23 -13.00 -12.91
C THR A 55 -24.81 -14.45 -13.10
N ILE A 56 -25.33 -15.33 -12.23
CA ILE A 56 -25.61 -16.71 -12.61
C ILE A 56 -26.68 -16.60 -13.70
N GLN A 57 -26.27 -16.60 -14.97
CA GLN A 57 -27.18 -16.73 -16.10
C GLN A 57 -27.74 -18.16 -16.12
N PRO A 58 -29.07 -18.37 -16.06
CA PRO A 58 -29.71 -19.61 -16.45
C PRO A 58 -29.76 -19.77 -17.98
#